data_AF-A0A1E4GGB2-F1
#
_entry.id   AF-A0A1E4GGB2-F1
#
_cell.length_a   1.000
_cell.length_b   1.000
_cell.length_c   1.000
_cell.angle_alpha   90.00
_cell.angle_beta   90.00
_cell.angle_gamma   90.00
#
_symmetry.space_group_name_H-M   'P 1'
#
loop_
_entity.id
_entity.type
_entity.pdbx_description
1 polymer ?
#
loop_
_entity_poly.entity_id
_entity_poly.type
_entity_poly.pdbx_seq_one_letter_code
_entity_poly.pdbx_strand_id
1 'polypeptide(L)'
;MAHWIATGRCARWEDAGALADDLQSTDSWRLDPRSSITELQVLEDGSFTAECQGRDPQLFTDWFAAKGCTLECLLKVRHMVRTGEVWTV
;
A
#
# COMPACT_ATOMS: atom_id res chain seq x y z
N MET A 1 0.44 13.94 6.99
CA MET A 1 1.35 12.79 7.24
C MET A 1 2.13 12.56 5.96
N ALA A 2 3.31 11.93 5.96
CA ALA A 2 3.96 11.66 4.68
C ALA A 2 3.16 10.61 3.90
N HIS A 3 3.05 10.81 2.60
CA HIS A 3 2.38 9.89 1.68
C HIS A 3 3.42 9.12 0.89
N TRP A 4 3.18 7.84 0.67
CA TRP A 4 4.07 6.94 -0.04
C TRP A 4 3.27 6.09 -1.01
N ILE A 5 3.90 5.73 -2.12
CA ILE A 5 3.39 4.75 -3.07
C ILE A 5 4.31 3.54 -3.02
N ALA A 6 3.74 2.39 -2.66
CA ALA A 6 4.38 1.10 -2.77
C ALA A 6 3.98 0.44 -4.09
N THR A 7 4.93 -0.19 -4.76
CA THR A 7 4.67 -1.10 -5.89
C THR A 7 5.40 -2.40 -5.67
N GLY A 8 4.81 -3.50 -6.13
CA GLY A 8 5.42 -4.81 -5.96
C GLY A 8 4.56 -5.93 -6.51
N ARG A 9 4.83 -7.16 -6.06
CA ARG A 9 4.06 -8.35 -6.41
C ARG A 9 3.69 -9.14 -5.17
N CYS A 10 2.52 -9.75 -5.19
CA CYS A 10 2.08 -10.62 -4.11
C CYS A 10 1.26 -11.78 -4.67
N ALA A 11 1.88 -12.94 -4.85
CA ALA A 11 1.23 -14.11 -5.47
C ALA A 11 -0.06 -14.52 -4.74
N ARG A 12 -0.12 -14.30 -3.43
CA ARG A 12 -1.29 -14.61 -2.60
C ARG A 12 -2.52 -13.73 -2.92
N TRP A 13 -2.31 -12.58 -3.53
CA TRP A 13 -3.37 -11.63 -3.88
C TRP A 13 -3.94 -11.82 -5.29
N GLU A 14 -3.40 -12.77 -6.06
CA GLU A 14 -4.01 -13.20 -7.32
C GLU A 14 -5.33 -13.94 -7.10
N ASP A 15 -5.51 -14.58 -5.93
CA ASP A 15 -6.78 -15.17 -5.51
C ASP A 15 -7.62 -14.13 -4.76
N ALA A 16 -8.81 -13.83 -5.29
CA ALA A 16 -9.70 -12.84 -4.71
C ALA A 16 -10.20 -13.20 -3.29
N GLY A 17 -10.29 -14.49 -2.96
CA GLY A 17 -10.67 -14.97 -1.63
C GLY A 17 -9.56 -14.70 -0.62
N ALA A 18 -8.34 -15.10 -0.94
CA ALA A 18 -7.16 -14.86 -0.11
C ALA A 18 -6.87 -13.36 0.07
N LEU A 19 -7.09 -12.56 -0.97
CA LEU A 19 -7.03 -11.10 -0.89
C LEU A 19 -8.07 -10.54 0.09
N ALA A 20 -9.32 -11.01 0.01
CA ALA A 20 -10.38 -10.60 0.92
C ALA A 20 -10.07 -11.00 2.37
N ASP A 21 -9.60 -12.22 2.61
CA ASP A 21 -9.24 -12.71 3.95
C ASP A 21 -8.12 -11.87 4.59
N ASP A 22 -7.13 -11.46 3.79
CA ASP A 22 -6.02 -10.64 4.29
C ASP A 22 -6.44 -9.20 4.61
N LEU A 23 -7.50 -8.68 3.97
CA LEU A 23 -7.83 -7.25 3.93
C LEU A 23 -9.23 -6.89 4.43
N GLN A 24 -10.06 -7.85 4.85
CA GLN A 24 -11.40 -7.59 5.35
C GLN A 24 -11.44 -6.77 6.64
N SER A 25 -10.41 -6.89 7.49
CA SER A 25 -10.33 -6.15 8.75
C SER A 25 -9.61 -4.82 8.58
N THR A 26 -10.18 -3.74 9.12
CA THR A 26 -9.54 -2.42 9.19
C THR A 26 -8.21 -2.43 9.95
N ASP A 27 -8.04 -3.38 10.88
CA ASP A 27 -6.78 -3.53 11.62
C ASP A 27 -5.65 -4.07 10.73
N SER A 28 -5.97 -4.81 9.66
CA SER A 28 -4.95 -5.24 8.69
C SER A 28 -4.30 -4.06 7.97
N TRP A 29 -5.03 -2.94 7.83
CA TRP A 29 -4.57 -1.74 7.11
C TRP A 29 -3.84 -0.75 8.01
N ARG A 30 -3.97 -0.89 9.35
CA ARG A 30 -3.30 -0.02 10.32
C ARG A 30 -2.07 -0.71 10.87
N LEU A 31 -0.91 -0.18 10.53
CA LEU A 31 0.37 -0.67 11.00
C LEU A 31 0.67 -0.16 12.41
N ASP A 32 0.29 1.10 12.67
CA ASP A 32 0.35 1.74 13.98
C ASP A 32 -0.72 2.87 14.07
N PRO A 33 -0.89 3.56 15.21
CA PRO A 33 -1.88 4.64 15.36
C PRO A 33 -1.75 5.85 14.40
N ARG A 34 -0.64 5.96 13.67
CA ARG A 34 -0.24 7.05 12.76
C ARG A 34 0.25 6.54 11.40
N SER A 35 0.18 5.23 11.14
CA SER A 35 0.63 4.63 9.87
C SER A 35 -0.40 3.64 9.35
N SER A 36 -0.87 3.84 8.12
CA SER A 36 -1.87 3.00 7.48
C SER A 36 -1.68 2.89 5.97
N ILE A 37 -2.07 1.76 5.41
CA ILE A 37 -2.31 1.61 3.97
C ILE A 37 -3.74 2.09 3.71
N THR A 38 -3.92 3.02 2.77
CA THR A 38 -5.21 3.67 2.51
C THR A 38 -5.88 3.18 1.23
N GLU A 39 -5.10 2.63 0.30
CA GLU A 39 -5.60 2.06 -0.94
C GLU A 39 -4.65 0.95 -1.39
N LEU A 40 -5.20 -0.11 -2.00
CA LEU A 40 -4.44 -1.17 -2.65
C LEU A 40 -5.17 -1.53 -3.96
N GLN A 41 -4.42 -1.57 -5.05
CA GLN A 41 -4.88 -2.03 -6.36
C GLN A 41 -4.02 -3.21 -6.77
N VAL A 42 -4.64 -4.36 -6.99
CA VAL A 42 -3.99 -5.54 -7.59
C VAL A 42 -4.29 -5.51 -9.08
N LEU A 43 -3.24 -5.59 -9.90
CA LEU A 43 -3.29 -5.46 -11.35
C LEU A 43 -3.39 -6.84 -12.02
N GLU A 44 -3.82 -6.86 -13.28
CA GLU A 44 -4.06 -8.09 -14.04
C GLU A 44 -2.82 -8.99 -14.18
N ASP A 45 -1.61 -8.41 -14.13
CA ASP A 45 -0.34 -9.13 -14.24
C ASP A 45 0.22 -9.62 -12.89
N GLY A 46 -0.58 -9.53 -11.82
CA GLY A 46 -0.22 -9.94 -10.45
C GLY A 46 0.64 -8.92 -9.69
N SER A 47 0.94 -7.77 -10.29
CA SER A 47 1.56 -6.65 -9.58
C SER A 47 0.52 -5.87 -8.75
N PHE A 48 0.99 -5.04 -7.83
CA PHE A 48 0.13 -4.16 -7.05
C PHE A 48 0.69 -2.75 -6.94
N THR A 49 -0.20 -1.80 -6.69
CA THR A 49 0.11 -0.45 -6.21
C THR A 49 -0.63 -0.21 -4.89
N ALA A 50 0.02 0.44 -3.92
CA ALA A 50 -0.62 0.76 -2.65
C ALA A 50 -0.30 2.18 -2.20
N GLU A 51 -1.33 2.92 -1.79
CA GLU A 51 -1.17 4.21 -1.13
C GLU A 51 -0.95 4.00 0.36
N CYS A 52 0.13 4.56 0.89
CA CYS A 52 0.54 4.42 2.29
C CYS A 52 0.65 5.81 2.92
N GLN A 53 0.14 5.98 4.14
CA GLN A 53 0.24 7.20 4.92
C GLN A 53 0.94 6.92 6.23
N GLY A 54 2.08 7.55 6.48
CA GLY A 54 2.87 7.30 7.68
C GLY A 54 4.22 8.00 7.64
N ARG A 55 4.92 8.07 8.78
CA ARG A 55 6.21 8.77 8.85
C ARG A 55 7.41 7.90 8.46
N ASP A 56 7.32 6.60 8.73
CA ASP A 56 8.42 5.66 8.55
C ASP A 56 8.14 4.72 7.39
N PRO A 57 8.93 4.77 6.29
CA PRO A 57 8.76 3.85 5.17
C PRO A 57 9.06 2.40 5.55
N GLN A 58 9.88 2.15 6.58
CA GLN A 58 10.27 0.78 6.98
C GLN A 58 9.07 -0.04 7.45
N LEU A 59 8.12 0.59 8.14
CA LEU A 59 6.90 -0.07 8.59
C LEU A 59 6.12 -0.68 7.42
N PHE A 60 6.03 0.04 6.29
CA PHE A 60 5.34 -0.48 5.11
C PHE A 60 6.11 -1.65 4.50
N THR A 61 7.43 -1.51 4.35
CA THR A 61 8.30 -2.60 3.86
C THR A 61 8.13 -3.88 4.69
N ASP A 62 8.15 -3.75 6.02
CA ASP A 62 7.99 -4.88 6.93
C ASP A 62 6.59 -5.51 6.84
N TRP A 63 5.55 -4.68 6.72
CA TRP A 63 4.17 -5.16 6.56
C TRP A 63 3.98 -5.93 5.25
N PHE A 64 4.48 -5.41 4.12
CA PHE A 64 4.39 -6.12 2.83
C PHE A 64 5.19 -7.43 2.86
N ALA A 65 6.38 -7.43 3.47
CA ALA A 65 7.17 -8.64 3.66
C ALA A 65 6.43 -9.68 4.52
N ALA A 66 5.78 -9.27 5.61
CA ALA A 66 5.00 -10.17 6.47
C ALA A 66 3.77 -10.77 5.76
N LYS A 67 3.22 -10.08 4.76
CA LYS A 67 2.17 -10.61 3.88
C LYS A 67 2.69 -11.53 2.77
N GLY A 68 4.02 -11.73 2.70
CA GLY A 68 4.65 -12.55 1.68
C GLY A 68 4.77 -11.85 0.33
N CYS A 69 4.67 -10.51 0.32
CA CYS A 69 4.78 -9.72 -0.89
C CYS A 69 6.23 -9.28 -1.10
N THR A 70 6.63 -9.18 -2.37
CA THR A 70 7.92 -8.62 -2.78
C THR A 70 7.71 -7.16 -3.18
N LEU A 71 8.33 -6.25 -2.43
CA LEU A 71 8.31 -4.83 -2.76
C LEU A 71 9.36 -4.54 -3.85
N GLU A 72 8.94 -3.87 -4.92
CA GLU A 72 9.82 -3.42 -5.99
C GLU A 72 10.22 -1.95 -5.79
N CYS A 73 9.27 -1.13 -5.30
CA CYS A 73 9.50 0.28 -5.06
C CYS A 73 8.67 0.80 -3.88
N LEU A 74 9.23 1.78 -3.15
CA LEU A 74 8.52 2.57 -2.15
C LEU A 74 9.00 4.00 -2.24
N LEU A 75 8.17 4.89 -2.76
CA LEU A 75 8.53 6.27 -3.03
C LEU A 75 7.64 7.23 -2.25
N LYS A 76 8.27 8.27 -1.71
CA LYS A 76 7.55 9.36 -1.08
C LYS A 76 6.85 10.21 -2.16
N VAL A 77 5.56 10.46 -1.98
CA VAL A 77 4.80 11.36 -2.83
C VAL A 77 5.24 12.80 -2.53
N ARG A 78 5.58 13.55 -3.58
CA ARG A 78 5.93 14.96 -3.50
C ARG A 78 4.77 15.88 -3.87
N HIS A 79 3.99 15.47 -4.87
CA HIS A 79 2.82 16.20 -5.38
C HIS A 79 1.74 15.19 -5.74
N MET A 80 0.48 15.55 -5.51
CA MET A 80 -0.67 14.75 -5.90
C MET A 80 -1.59 15.61 -6.77
N VAL A 81 -2.03 15.05 -7.90
CA VAL A 81 -2.92 15.73 -8.85
C VAL A 81 -4.15 14.85 -9.04
N ARG A 82 -5.33 15.42 -8.86
CA ARG A 82 -6.62 14.81 -9.22
C ARG A 82 -7.30 15.75 -10.22
N THR A 83 -8.22 15.26 -11.04
CA THR A 83 -8.83 16.08 -12.10
C THR A 83 -9.39 17.38 -11.52
N GLY A 84 -8.81 18.52 -11.92
CA GLY A 84 -9.20 19.86 -11.46
C GLY A 84 -8.50 20.38 -10.19
N GLU A 85 -7.64 19.59 -9.54
CA GLU A 85 -7.01 19.95 -8.25
C GLU A 85 -5.55 19.47 -8.14
N VAL A 86 -4.68 20.31 -7.57
CA VAL A 86 -3.27 19.98 -7.30
C VAL A 86 -2.97 20.24 -5.83
N TRP A 87 -2.43 19.24 -5.13
CA TRP A 87 -2.07 19.33 -3.73
C TRP A 87 -0.56 19.13 -3.52
N THR A 88 0.01 19.93 -2.63
CA THR A 88 1.36 19.71 -2.07
C THR A 88 1.20 18.88 -0.81
N VAL A 89 1.91 17.76 -0.74
CA VAL A 89 1.70 16.70 0.27
C VAL A 89 2.85 16.63 1.29
#